data_AF-A0A956QTR4-F1
#
_entry.id   AF-A0A956QTR4-F1
#
_cell.length_a   1.000
_cell.length_b   1.000
_cell.length_c   1.000
_cell.angle_alpha   90.00
_cell.angle_beta   90.00
_cell.angle_gamma   90.00
#
_symmetry.space_group_name_H-M   'P 1'
#
loop_
_entity.id
_entity.type
_entity.pdbx_description
1 polymer ?
#
loop_
_entity_poly.entity_id
_entity_poly.type
_entity_poly.pdbx_seq_one_letter_code
_entity_poly.pdbx_strand_id
1 'polypeptide(L)'
;MDSLDDLILAFRCPVKFESMAGDDVTRFCQKCSLNVHNLSARSRREASHLLESGDICVHFEVDPSGRIRTDDTGLLFTLSQGFRNFHSRLVVYSSLFLAFLTASSLPARAEPSADEQPLAAKKSNVKKPPGAAFPFDCHQFDCVDGMPVRGEIFDAVMDLVPRFGPLDKPIVDQSERQVIDNFADRIQTKRVIDRQDLGRVKHFYKQRGDVIKEFQARTLEALIEMKSPGPQLDKDVMLAEFERARHRAMSALIGKAEEELKKGDLEAARAVHDFVRVGIAAQSFETYHPKLLEGVRYWTLDDYGHRGFSLIDVNLVCDESMLDRAIRVQEKVVSLGAGTERDKAGQVGLLKTFKLAKVLAALKSDRDNKALEKKKWELVRIIRLSRRGIVE
;
A
#
# COMPACT_ATOMS: atom_id res chain seq x y z
N MET A 1 15.89 22.54 10.25
CA MET A 1 15.51 21.14 9.95
C MET A 1 16.26 20.74 8.70
N ASP A 2 16.74 19.51 8.64
CA ASP A 2 17.58 19.03 7.54
C ASP A 2 16.69 18.46 6.42
N SER A 3 16.93 18.86 5.18
CA SER A 3 16.08 18.54 4.02
C SER A 3 15.92 17.03 3.74
N LEU A 4 16.85 16.22 4.26
CA LEU A 4 16.84 14.76 4.09
C LEU A 4 15.75 14.06 4.92
N ASP A 5 15.40 14.60 6.08
CA ASP A 5 14.43 13.94 6.98
C ASP A 5 12.97 14.10 6.47
N ASP A 6 12.74 15.07 5.57
CA ASP A 6 11.44 15.39 4.99
C ASP A 6 11.30 14.95 3.52
N LEU A 7 12.17 14.07 3.01
CA LEU A 7 12.16 13.65 1.62
C LEU A 7 10.88 12.88 1.24
N ILE A 8 10.06 13.45 0.34
CA ILE A 8 8.86 12.80 -0.20
C ILE A 8 9.16 12.34 -1.63
N LEU A 9 9.15 11.01 -1.86
CA LEU A 9 9.25 10.45 -3.20
C LEU A 9 7.91 10.57 -3.92
N ALA A 10 7.87 11.37 -4.98
CA ALA A 10 6.70 11.48 -5.86
C ALA A 10 6.44 10.18 -6.65
N PHE A 11 7.50 9.44 -7.01
CA PHE A 11 7.42 8.24 -7.83
C PHE A 11 8.56 7.26 -7.50
N ARG A 12 8.29 5.95 -7.58
CA ARG A 12 9.30 4.89 -7.44
C ARG A 12 9.65 4.31 -8.81
N CYS A 13 10.91 4.44 -9.22
CA CYS A 13 11.39 3.82 -10.45
C CYS A 13 11.47 2.29 -10.29
N PRO A 14 10.90 1.50 -11.22
CA PRO A 14 10.99 0.03 -11.16
C PRO A 14 12.35 -0.53 -11.60
N VAL A 15 13.24 0.30 -12.16
CA VAL A 15 14.57 -0.12 -12.63
C VAL A 15 15.54 -0.13 -11.45
N LYS A 16 16.24 -1.26 -11.26
CA LYS A 16 17.25 -1.41 -10.21
C LYS A 16 18.46 -0.50 -10.47
N PHE A 17 18.92 0.24 -9.46
CA PHE A 17 20.05 1.16 -9.57
C PHE A 17 21.33 0.47 -10.10
N GLU A 18 21.54 -0.78 -9.71
CA GLU A 18 22.71 -1.60 -10.09
C GLU A 18 22.78 -1.89 -11.59
N SER A 19 21.63 -1.91 -12.27
CA SER A 19 21.52 -2.14 -13.72
C SER A 19 21.68 -0.88 -14.57
N MET A 20 21.72 0.31 -13.95
CA MET A 20 21.88 1.58 -14.67
C MET A 20 23.34 1.81 -15.05
N ALA A 21 23.57 2.56 -16.14
CA ALA A 21 24.91 2.89 -16.62
C ALA A 21 25.46 4.13 -15.90
N GLY A 22 26.66 4.05 -15.34
CA GLY A 22 27.30 5.17 -14.63
C GLY A 22 28.19 4.69 -13.49
N ASP A 23 28.51 5.58 -12.58
CA ASP A 23 29.30 5.28 -11.38
C ASP A 23 28.41 5.01 -10.16
N ASP A 24 28.98 4.89 -8.96
CA ASP A 24 28.21 4.61 -7.74
C ASP A 24 27.51 5.85 -7.15
N VAL A 25 27.77 7.04 -7.69
CA VAL A 25 27.21 8.32 -7.24
C VAL A 25 26.07 8.77 -8.16
N THR A 26 26.25 8.66 -9.48
CA THR A 26 25.27 9.07 -10.48
C THR A 26 25.22 8.05 -11.61
N ARG A 27 24.01 7.58 -11.90
CA ARG A 27 23.75 6.66 -13.01
C ARG A 27 22.64 7.16 -13.91
N PHE A 28 22.77 6.90 -15.20
CA PHE A 28 21.76 7.19 -16.18
C PHE A 28 20.77 6.03 -16.30
N CYS A 29 19.50 6.32 -16.06
CA CYS A 29 18.41 5.37 -16.25
C CYS A 29 17.91 5.45 -17.70
N GLN A 30 18.12 4.39 -18.48
CA GLN A 30 17.66 4.35 -19.88
C GLN A 30 16.14 4.42 -20.03
N LYS A 31 15.37 3.98 -19.01
CA LYS A 31 13.90 3.93 -19.08
C LYS A 31 13.24 5.31 -18.94
N CYS A 32 13.73 6.15 -18.02
CA CYS A 32 13.20 7.50 -17.83
C CYS A 32 14.07 8.58 -18.47
N SER A 33 15.24 8.22 -18.99
CA SER A 33 16.23 9.14 -19.58
C SER A 33 16.69 10.25 -18.63
N LEU A 34 16.74 9.96 -17.34
CA LEU A 34 17.20 10.88 -16.29
C LEU A 34 18.40 10.31 -15.54
N ASN A 35 19.20 11.22 -14.98
CA ASN A 35 20.27 10.89 -14.04
C ASN A 35 19.67 10.60 -12.67
N VAL A 36 20.00 9.43 -12.12
CA VAL A 36 19.62 8.99 -10.78
C VAL A 36 20.83 9.17 -9.87
N HIS A 37 20.68 10.01 -8.84
CA HIS A 37 21.74 10.31 -7.90
C HIS A 37 21.61 9.49 -6.62
N ASN A 38 22.66 8.78 -6.23
CA ASN A 38 22.71 8.01 -5.00
C ASN A 38 23.04 8.91 -3.80
N LEU A 39 22.03 9.22 -2.98
CA LEU A 39 22.21 10.03 -1.78
C LEU A 39 23.05 9.29 -0.72
N SER A 40 23.02 7.95 -0.72
CA SER A 40 23.81 7.14 0.22
C SER A 40 25.28 7.07 -0.11
N ALA A 41 25.66 7.47 -1.33
CA ALA A 41 27.06 7.65 -1.72
C ALA A 41 27.57 9.08 -1.51
N ARG A 42 26.76 9.97 -0.91
CA ARG A 42 27.11 11.37 -0.66
C ARG A 42 27.13 11.66 0.84
N SER A 43 27.93 12.66 1.22
CA SER A 43 27.83 13.23 2.57
C SER A 43 26.46 13.89 2.75
N ARG A 44 25.98 13.97 3.99
CA ARG A 44 24.69 14.60 4.33
C ARG A 44 24.57 16.02 3.78
N ARG A 45 25.64 16.81 3.85
CA ARG A 45 25.67 18.19 3.32
C ARG A 45 25.53 18.24 1.79
N GLU A 46 26.22 17.35 1.08
CA GLU A 46 26.11 17.27 -0.38
C GLU A 46 24.74 16.78 -0.83
N ALA A 47 24.19 15.78 -0.13
CA ALA A 47 22.87 15.24 -0.42
C ALA A 47 21.78 16.31 -0.21
N SER A 48 21.84 17.09 0.88
CA SER A 48 20.92 18.20 1.11
C SER A 48 21.03 19.30 0.05
N HIS A 49 22.26 19.70 -0.31
CA HIS A 49 22.46 20.69 -1.40
C HIS A 49 21.97 20.17 -2.75
N LEU A 50 22.09 18.87 -3.00
CA LEU A 50 21.58 18.26 -4.22
C LEU A 50 20.05 18.29 -4.28
N LEU A 51 19.36 18.06 -3.15
CA LEU A 51 17.90 18.15 -3.05
C LEU A 51 17.39 19.59 -3.23
N GLU A 52 18.18 20.60 -2.88
CA GLU A 52 17.85 22.01 -3.11
C GLU A 52 17.83 22.39 -4.60
N SER A 53 18.43 21.58 -5.48
CA SER A 53 18.47 21.84 -6.93
C SER A 53 17.14 21.59 -7.66
N GLY A 54 16.13 21.05 -6.97
CA GLY A 54 14.77 20.86 -7.48
C GLY A 54 14.40 19.39 -7.67
N ASP A 55 13.53 19.13 -8.66
CA ASP A 55 12.99 17.80 -8.93
C ASP A 55 14.04 16.90 -9.60
N ILE A 56 14.66 16.02 -8.81
CA ILE A 56 15.71 15.11 -9.24
C ILE A 56 15.35 13.64 -8.97
N CYS A 57 15.89 12.73 -9.78
CA CYS A 57 15.79 11.30 -9.50
C CYS A 57 16.87 10.91 -8.48
N VAL A 58 16.45 10.26 -7.40
CA VAL A 58 17.35 9.84 -6.33
C VAL A 58 17.22 8.37 -6.01
N HIS A 59 18.33 7.79 -5.56
CA HIS A 59 18.41 6.48 -4.93
C HIS A 59 18.98 6.68 -3.53
N PHE A 60 18.48 5.91 -2.56
CA PHE A 60 19.01 5.93 -1.20
C PHE A 60 18.70 4.63 -0.48
N GLU A 61 19.54 4.31 0.48
CA GLU A 61 19.34 3.25 1.44
C GLU A 61 18.82 3.83 2.76
N VAL A 62 17.98 3.07 3.44
CA VAL A 62 17.39 3.46 4.73
C VAL A 62 17.96 2.53 5.80
N ASP A 63 18.38 3.10 6.93
CA ASP A 63 18.81 2.33 8.08
C ASP A 63 17.62 1.66 8.80
N PRO A 64 17.87 0.74 9.76
CA PRO A 64 16.80 0.14 10.55
C PRO A 64 15.97 1.14 11.36
N SER A 65 16.46 2.37 11.57
CA SER A 65 15.73 3.44 12.26
C SER A 65 14.82 4.26 11.33
N GLY A 66 14.84 3.99 10.03
CA GLY A 66 14.05 4.72 9.03
C GLY A 66 14.73 5.97 8.47
N ARG A 67 16.00 6.23 8.81
CA ARG A 67 16.76 7.38 8.32
C ARG A 67 17.53 7.05 7.04
N ILE A 68 17.66 8.04 6.15
CA ILE A 68 18.47 7.92 4.96
C ILE A 68 19.94 7.78 5.37
N ARG A 69 20.59 6.71 4.92
CA ARG A 69 22.04 6.53 5.10
C ARG A 69 22.77 7.51 4.20
N THR A 70 23.76 8.21 4.74
CA THR A 70 24.70 9.11 4.04
C THR A 70 26.14 8.70 4.35
N ASP A 71 27.07 8.96 3.45
CA ASP A 71 28.50 8.72 3.69
C ASP A 71 29.15 9.93 4.36
N ASP A 72 28.83 10.15 5.63
CA ASP A 72 29.37 11.29 6.40
C ASP A 72 30.85 11.12 6.76
N THR A 73 31.37 9.89 6.63
CA THR A 73 32.75 9.55 6.97
C THR A 73 33.70 9.59 5.78
N GLY A 74 33.20 9.68 4.55
CA GLY A 74 33.98 9.61 3.30
C GLY A 74 34.73 8.29 3.10
N LEU A 75 34.52 7.32 3.99
CA LEU A 75 35.21 6.04 4.04
C LEU A 75 34.53 5.00 3.16
N LEU A 76 33.21 5.12 2.92
CA LEU A 76 32.50 4.19 2.03
C LEU A 76 32.83 4.47 0.56
N PHE A 77 32.95 5.74 0.16
CA PHE A 77 33.31 6.12 -1.21
C PHE A 77 34.71 5.63 -1.63
N THR A 78 35.70 5.74 -0.73
CA THR A 78 37.09 5.34 -1.02
C THR A 78 37.26 3.83 -1.10
N LEU A 79 36.50 3.05 -0.33
CA LEU A 79 36.60 1.58 -0.34
C LEU A 79 35.74 0.94 -1.45
N SER A 80 34.58 1.51 -1.79
CA SER A 80 33.66 0.92 -2.77
C SER A 80 34.11 1.11 -4.23
N GLN A 81 34.70 2.26 -4.59
CA GLN A 81 35.24 2.48 -5.94
C GLN A 81 36.39 1.51 -6.30
N GLY A 82 37.20 1.11 -5.32
CA GLY A 82 38.34 0.24 -5.52
C GLY A 82 37.94 -1.21 -5.85
N PHE A 83 36.96 -1.77 -5.13
CA PHE A 83 36.64 -3.19 -5.23
C PHE A 83 35.84 -3.58 -6.48
N ARG A 84 35.01 -2.68 -6.99
CA ARG A 84 34.08 -3.01 -8.08
C ARG A 84 34.74 -2.96 -9.47
N ASN A 85 35.70 -2.06 -9.68
CA ASN A 85 36.55 -2.03 -10.89
C ASN A 85 37.64 -3.12 -10.86
N PHE A 86 37.96 -3.68 -9.70
CA PHE A 86 38.92 -4.77 -9.56
C PHE A 86 38.36 -6.11 -10.08
N HIS A 87 37.08 -6.39 -9.81
CA HIS A 87 36.44 -7.64 -10.25
C HIS A 87 36.22 -7.72 -11.77
N SER A 88 35.87 -6.63 -12.45
CA SER A 88 35.70 -6.64 -13.92
C SER A 88 37.03 -6.81 -14.66
N ARG A 89 38.14 -6.33 -14.10
CA ARG A 89 39.48 -6.53 -14.66
C ARG A 89 40.05 -7.92 -14.36
N LEU A 90 39.75 -8.51 -13.20
CA LEU A 90 40.21 -9.87 -12.86
C LEU A 90 39.64 -10.97 -13.77
N VAL A 91 38.42 -10.81 -14.31
CA VAL A 91 37.82 -11.78 -15.26
C VAL A 91 38.54 -11.79 -16.61
N VAL A 92 39.15 -10.68 -17.02
CA VAL A 92 39.98 -10.61 -18.24
C VAL A 92 41.36 -11.22 -18.01
N TYR A 93 41.94 -11.09 -16.81
CA TYR A 93 43.23 -11.72 -16.50
C TYR A 93 43.13 -13.23 -16.25
N SER A 94 42.00 -13.74 -15.71
CA SER A 94 41.83 -15.17 -15.47
C SER A 94 41.70 -15.99 -16.77
N SER A 95 41.10 -15.40 -17.82
CA SER A 95 40.98 -16.04 -19.14
C SER A 95 42.32 -16.10 -19.90
N LEU A 96 43.18 -15.08 -19.76
CA LEU A 96 44.55 -15.12 -20.28
C LEU A 96 45.44 -16.12 -19.54
N PHE A 97 45.27 -16.29 -18.22
CA PHE A 97 46.05 -17.24 -17.43
C PHE A 97 45.65 -18.70 -17.72
N LEU A 98 44.36 -18.98 -17.99
CA LEU A 98 43.89 -20.32 -18.36
C LEU A 98 44.32 -20.74 -19.79
N ALA A 99 44.41 -19.78 -20.72
CA ALA A 99 44.93 -20.03 -22.07
C ALA A 99 46.45 -20.34 -22.06
N PHE A 100 47.21 -19.73 -21.12
CA PHE A 100 48.64 -20.00 -20.99
C PHE A 100 48.94 -21.39 -20.39
N LEU A 101 48.05 -21.92 -19.53
CA LEU A 101 48.20 -23.25 -18.93
C LEU A 101 47.77 -24.42 -19.83
N THR A 102 46.99 -24.16 -20.88
CA THR A 102 46.54 -25.20 -21.82
C THR A 102 47.44 -25.34 -23.06
N ALA A 103 48.36 -24.39 -23.31
CA ALA A 103 49.29 -24.44 -24.43
C ALA A 103 50.51 -25.36 -24.19
N SER A 104 50.78 -25.78 -22.96
CA SER A 104 51.95 -26.59 -22.59
C SER A 104 51.71 -28.10 -22.53
N SER A 105 50.51 -28.58 -22.90
CA SER A 105 50.15 -30.01 -22.94
C SER A 105 49.62 -30.44 -24.30
N LEU A 106 50.39 -30.17 -25.37
CA LEU A 106 50.24 -30.87 -26.65
C LEU A 106 51.11 -32.14 -26.65
N PRO A 107 50.56 -33.35 -26.43
CA PRO A 107 51.27 -34.58 -26.73
C PRO A 107 51.49 -34.70 -28.24
N ALA A 108 52.66 -35.19 -28.61
CA ALA A 108 53.04 -35.45 -30.00
C ALA A 108 52.02 -36.35 -30.70
N ARG A 109 51.59 -35.89 -31.87
CA ARG A 109 50.65 -36.52 -32.81
C ARG A 109 51.12 -37.93 -33.18
N ALA A 110 50.39 -38.95 -32.76
CA ALA A 110 50.46 -40.30 -33.32
C ALA A 110 49.42 -40.43 -34.45
N GLU A 111 49.81 -41.11 -35.52
CA GLU A 111 49.05 -41.29 -36.76
C GLU A 111 47.76 -42.12 -36.59
N PRO A 112 46.75 -41.95 -37.47
CA PRO A 112 45.46 -42.60 -37.35
C PRO A 112 45.48 -43.97 -38.02
N SER A 113 45.17 -45.03 -37.26
CA SER A 113 44.75 -46.32 -37.83
C SER A 113 43.23 -46.39 -37.84
N ALA A 114 42.70 -46.61 -39.04
CA ALA A 114 41.32 -46.95 -39.31
C ALA A 114 40.94 -48.27 -38.63
N ASP A 115 39.85 -48.27 -37.86
CA ASP A 115 38.80 -49.28 -37.96
C ASP A 115 37.62 -48.87 -37.08
N GLU A 116 36.48 -48.68 -37.72
CA GLU A 116 35.21 -48.28 -37.14
C GLU A 116 34.23 -49.45 -37.31
N GLN A 117 33.74 -50.03 -36.20
CA GLN A 117 32.43 -50.68 -36.18
C GLN A 117 31.73 -50.50 -34.82
N PRO A 118 30.38 -50.43 -34.82
CA PRO A 118 29.62 -49.77 -33.78
C PRO A 118 29.04 -50.75 -32.75
N LEU A 119 29.12 -50.41 -31.47
CA LEU A 119 28.42 -51.12 -30.41
C LEU A 119 27.63 -50.15 -29.52
N ALA A 120 26.45 -50.62 -29.19
CA ALA A 120 25.31 -49.88 -28.67
C ALA A 120 25.45 -49.41 -27.22
N ALA A 121 24.82 -48.27 -26.97
CA ALA A 121 24.04 -47.89 -25.80
C ALA A 121 24.55 -48.22 -24.38
N LYS A 122 24.86 -47.17 -23.61
CA LYS A 122 24.51 -47.12 -22.18
C LYS A 122 24.27 -45.68 -21.72
N LYS A 123 22.98 -45.31 -21.56
CA LYS A 123 22.56 -44.09 -20.88
C LYS A 123 22.85 -44.25 -19.38
N SER A 124 23.79 -43.49 -18.84
CA SER A 124 24.00 -43.41 -17.40
C SER A 124 23.11 -42.31 -16.80
N ASN A 125 22.12 -42.75 -16.03
CA ASN A 125 21.38 -41.91 -15.09
C ASN A 125 22.33 -41.36 -14.01
N VAL A 126 22.54 -40.05 -13.98
CA VAL A 126 23.11 -39.35 -12.82
C VAL A 126 22.00 -38.55 -12.16
N LYS A 127 21.57 -39.02 -10.98
CA LYS A 127 20.68 -38.30 -10.06
C LYS A 127 21.35 -37.00 -9.61
N LYS A 128 20.73 -35.87 -9.93
CA LYS A 128 21.04 -34.56 -9.34
C LYS A 128 20.37 -34.49 -7.95
N PRO A 129 21.06 -34.06 -6.88
CA PRO A 129 20.44 -33.86 -5.57
C PRO A 129 19.46 -32.66 -5.62
N PRO A 130 18.35 -32.70 -4.85
CA PRO A 130 17.42 -31.59 -4.77
C PRO A 130 18.03 -30.49 -3.90
N GLY A 131 18.72 -29.55 -4.54
CA GLY A 131 18.99 -28.24 -3.94
C GLY A 131 17.72 -27.41 -4.03
N ALA A 132 17.18 -27.05 -2.88
CA ALA A 132 16.00 -26.22 -2.73
C ALA A 132 16.18 -24.86 -3.42
N ALA A 133 15.65 -24.74 -4.63
CA ALA A 133 15.32 -23.46 -5.24
C ALA A 133 13.83 -23.24 -5.01
N PHE A 134 13.47 -22.20 -4.26
CA PHE A 134 12.11 -21.68 -4.25
C PHE A 134 11.85 -21.01 -5.61
N PRO A 135 10.88 -21.48 -6.42
CA PRO A 135 10.46 -20.77 -7.61
C PRO A 135 9.14 -20.08 -7.30
N PHE A 136 9.19 -18.79 -6.99
CA PHE A 136 8.02 -17.93 -7.13
C PHE A 136 8.40 -16.76 -8.01
N ASP A 137 8.53 -17.03 -9.30
CA ASP A 137 8.51 -16.01 -10.35
C ASP A 137 7.03 -15.82 -10.76
N CYS A 138 6.40 -14.73 -10.30
CA CYS A 138 4.98 -14.44 -10.53
C CYS A 138 4.69 -13.83 -11.91
N HIS A 139 5.62 -13.85 -12.87
CA HIS A 139 5.46 -13.16 -14.14
C HIS A 139 4.81 -13.99 -15.26
N GLN A 140 4.37 -15.24 -14.99
CA GLN A 140 3.96 -16.14 -16.07
C GLN A 140 2.64 -16.90 -15.87
N PHE A 141 1.83 -16.53 -14.88
CA PHE A 141 0.45 -17.01 -14.83
C PHE A 141 -0.46 -16.03 -15.56
N ASP A 142 -1.07 -16.49 -16.64
CA ASP A 142 -2.36 -15.97 -17.10
C ASP A 142 -3.34 -16.12 -15.93
N CYS A 143 -3.48 -15.08 -15.10
CA CYS A 143 -4.47 -15.01 -14.05
C CYS A 143 -5.85 -14.81 -14.68
N VAL A 144 -6.35 -15.87 -15.31
CA VAL A 144 -7.78 -16.00 -15.59
C VAL A 144 -8.42 -16.34 -14.24
N ASP A 145 -9.06 -15.34 -13.65
CA ASP A 145 -9.82 -15.39 -12.39
C ASP A 145 -9.01 -15.51 -11.08
N GLY A 146 -8.45 -14.39 -10.62
CA GLY A 146 -8.02 -14.27 -9.23
C GLY A 146 -7.09 -13.10 -8.95
N MET A 147 -7.39 -12.30 -7.92
CA MET A 147 -6.47 -11.27 -7.44
C MET A 147 -5.56 -11.85 -6.35
N PRO A 148 -4.22 -11.76 -6.48
CA PRO A 148 -3.32 -12.17 -5.41
C PRO A 148 -3.48 -11.23 -4.21
N VAL A 149 -3.57 -11.83 -3.03
CA VAL A 149 -3.85 -11.15 -1.77
C VAL A 149 -2.56 -11.11 -0.94
N ARG A 150 -1.97 -9.93 -0.79
CA ARG A 150 -0.75 -9.71 0.01
C ARG A 150 -0.84 -8.40 0.80
N GLY A 151 -0.08 -8.34 1.90
CA GLY A 151 0.02 -7.16 2.75
C GLY A 151 -1.34 -6.69 3.24
N GLU A 152 -1.61 -5.41 3.13
CA GLU A 152 -2.79 -4.76 3.67
C GLU A 152 -4.12 -5.24 3.05
N ILE A 153 -4.11 -5.69 1.79
CA ILE A 153 -5.30 -6.30 1.17
C ILE A 153 -5.63 -7.61 1.90
N PHE A 154 -4.62 -8.36 2.34
CA PHE A 154 -4.83 -9.58 3.11
C PHE A 154 -5.50 -9.28 4.45
N ASP A 155 -5.05 -8.24 5.16
CA ASP A 155 -5.64 -7.87 6.44
C ASP A 155 -7.10 -7.39 6.28
N ALA A 156 -7.37 -6.56 5.27
CA ALA A 156 -8.72 -6.10 4.96
C ALA A 156 -9.68 -7.24 4.59
N VAL A 157 -9.16 -8.24 3.87
CA VAL A 157 -9.89 -9.45 3.52
C VAL A 157 -10.10 -10.33 4.74
N MET A 158 -9.09 -10.50 5.59
CA MET A 158 -9.20 -11.31 6.80
C MET A 158 -10.15 -10.68 7.82
N ASP A 159 -10.35 -9.36 7.77
CA ASP A 159 -11.39 -8.70 8.53
C ASP A 159 -12.82 -9.11 8.07
N LEU A 160 -13.02 -9.58 6.84
CA LEU A 160 -14.28 -10.20 6.40
C LEU A 160 -14.46 -11.63 6.89
N VAL A 161 -13.46 -12.22 7.54
CA VAL A 161 -13.62 -13.50 8.21
C VAL A 161 -13.97 -13.18 9.67
N PRO A 162 -15.17 -13.57 10.16
CA PRO A 162 -15.49 -13.50 11.57
C PRO A 162 -14.38 -14.17 12.39
N ARG A 163 -13.65 -13.38 13.18
CA ARG A 163 -12.73 -13.96 14.17
C ARG A 163 -13.58 -14.66 15.21
N PHE A 164 -13.21 -15.88 15.60
CA PHE A 164 -13.92 -16.70 16.59
C PHE A 164 -14.13 -15.92 17.90
N GLY A 165 -15.25 -15.22 17.97
CA GLY A 165 -15.82 -14.53 19.11
C GLY A 165 -17.34 -14.63 18.99
N PRO A 166 -18.09 -14.31 20.04
CA PRO A 166 -19.54 -14.30 19.97
C PRO A 166 -19.93 -13.27 18.90
N LEU A 167 -20.35 -13.75 17.73
CA LEU A 167 -21.07 -12.92 16.78
C LEU A 167 -22.33 -12.43 17.50
N ASP A 168 -22.69 -11.15 17.31
CA ASP A 168 -23.94 -10.58 17.82
C ASP A 168 -25.16 -11.45 17.45
N LYS A 169 -25.04 -12.23 16.37
CA LYS A 169 -25.95 -13.32 16.00
C LYS A 169 -25.16 -14.61 15.76
N PRO A 170 -25.42 -15.71 16.50
CA PRO A 170 -24.74 -16.98 16.27
C PRO A 170 -24.93 -17.43 14.83
N ILE A 171 -23.94 -18.15 14.27
CA ILE A 171 -24.11 -18.77 12.95
C ILE A 171 -25.07 -19.93 13.11
N VAL A 172 -26.31 -19.73 12.67
CA VAL A 172 -27.40 -20.70 12.87
C VAL A 172 -27.37 -21.78 11.80
N ASP A 173 -26.92 -21.46 10.58
CA ASP A 173 -26.91 -22.39 9.46
C ASP A 173 -25.49 -22.91 9.14
N GLN A 174 -25.35 -24.22 9.01
CA GLN A 174 -24.12 -24.89 8.58
C GLN A 174 -23.70 -24.45 7.17
N SER A 175 -24.66 -24.14 6.29
CA SER A 175 -24.39 -23.67 4.93
C SER A 175 -23.70 -22.29 4.93
N GLU A 176 -24.14 -21.39 5.81
CA GLU A 176 -23.56 -20.07 6.01
C GLU A 176 -22.13 -20.15 6.55
N ARG A 177 -21.91 -21.04 7.53
CA ARG A 177 -20.57 -21.29 8.08
C ARG A 177 -19.62 -21.76 7.00
N GLN A 178 -20.09 -22.63 6.12
CA GLN A 178 -19.29 -23.17 5.02
C GLN A 178 -18.87 -22.10 4.02
N VAL A 179 -19.68 -21.05 3.77
CA VAL A 179 -19.29 -19.93 2.91
C VAL A 179 -18.07 -19.20 3.46
N ILE A 180 -18.09 -18.88 4.76
CA ILE A 180 -17.01 -18.15 5.43
C ILE A 180 -15.77 -19.03 5.58
N ASP A 181 -15.93 -20.29 5.99
CA ASP A 181 -14.80 -21.21 6.18
C ASP A 181 -14.09 -21.48 4.84
N ASN A 182 -14.84 -21.71 3.76
CA ASN A 182 -14.28 -21.88 2.42
C ASN A 182 -13.56 -20.61 1.93
N PHE A 183 -14.12 -19.43 2.22
CA PHE A 183 -13.50 -18.17 1.87
C PHE A 183 -12.16 -18.00 2.60
N ALA A 184 -12.17 -18.18 3.93
CA ALA A 184 -10.99 -18.08 4.78
C ALA A 184 -9.90 -19.09 4.36
N ASP A 185 -10.28 -20.34 4.12
CA ASP A 185 -9.35 -21.39 3.68
C ASP A 185 -8.69 -21.02 2.35
N ARG A 186 -9.45 -20.56 1.35
CA ARG A 186 -8.89 -20.13 0.06
C ARG A 186 -7.91 -18.97 0.20
N ILE A 187 -8.23 -17.99 1.05
CA ILE A 187 -7.36 -16.83 1.29
C ILE A 187 -6.06 -17.28 1.96
N GLN A 188 -6.13 -18.17 2.95
CA GLN A 188 -4.97 -18.65 3.68
C GLN A 188 -4.09 -19.57 2.83
N THR A 189 -4.69 -20.52 2.11
CA THR A 189 -3.98 -21.55 1.36
C THR A 189 -3.51 -21.08 0.00
N LYS A 190 -4.39 -20.41 -0.76
CA LYS A 190 -4.12 -20.01 -2.16
C LYS A 190 -3.70 -18.57 -2.29
N ARG A 191 -3.95 -17.71 -1.29
CA ARG A 191 -3.68 -16.25 -1.35
C ARG A 191 -4.31 -15.60 -2.58
N VAL A 192 -5.47 -16.11 -3.01
CA VAL A 192 -6.22 -15.63 -4.18
C VAL A 192 -7.68 -15.50 -3.79
N ILE A 193 -8.29 -14.40 -4.21
CA ILE A 193 -9.74 -14.18 -4.11
C ILE A 193 -10.29 -13.99 -5.52
N ASP A 194 -11.41 -14.66 -5.80
CA ASP A 194 -12.17 -14.43 -7.02
C ASP A 194 -13.46 -13.64 -6.75
N ARG A 195 -14.10 -13.20 -7.84
CA ARG A 195 -15.34 -12.44 -7.80
C ARG A 195 -16.50 -13.23 -7.20
N GLN A 196 -16.54 -14.54 -7.42
CA GLN A 196 -17.64 -15.38 -6.96
C GLN A 196 -17.61 -15.53 -5.44
N ASP A 197 -16.43 -15.70 -4.86
CA ASP A 197 -16.20 -15.75 -3.42
C ASP A 197 -16.69 -14.48 -2.73
N LEU A 198 -16.27 -13.29 -3.22
CA LEU A 198 -16.74 -12.01 -2.67
C LEU A 198 -18.24 -11.82 -2.86
N GLY A 199 -18.80 -12.27 -3.98
CA GLY A 199 -20.25 -12.26 -4.20
C GLY A 199 -21.01 -13.05 -3.14
N ARG A 200 -20.50 -14.23 -2.75
CA ARG A 200 -21.08 -15.07 -1.69
C ARG A 200 -20.94 -14.42 -0.32
N VAL A 201 -19.76 -13.90 0.03
CA VAL A 201 -19.49 -13.21 1.30
C VAL A 201 -20.36 -11.95 1.45
N LYS A 202 -20.47 -11.16 0.38
CA LYS A 202 -21.36 -9.99 0.31
C LYS A 202 -22.82 -10.40 0.54
N HIS A 203 -23.28 -11.45 -0.13
CA HIS A 203 -24.66 -11.94 0.04
C HIS A 203 -24.92 -12.41 1.47
N PHE A 204 -23.97 -13.15 2.05
CA PHE A 204 -24.03 -13.59 3.44
C PHE A 204 -24.19 -12.42 4.43
N TYR A 205 -23.35 -11.39 4.33
CA TYR A 205 -23.44 -10.23 5.21
C TYR A 205 -24.71 -9.40 4.99
N LYS A 206 -25.19 -9.31 3.74
CA LYS A 206 -26.47 -8.68 3.42
C LYS A 206 -27.65 -9.39 4.08
N GLN A 207 -27.70 -10.73 4.05
CA GLN A 207 -28.76 -11.51 4.71
C GLN A 207 -28.76 -11.32 6.23
N ARG A 208 -27.57 -11.18 6.82
CA ARG A 208 -27.38 -10.95 8.27
C ARG A 208 -27.76 -9.53 8.72
N GLY A 209 -27.82 -8.59 7.76
CA GLY A 209 -27.97 -7.17 8.02
C GLY A 209 -26.69 -6.49 8.52
N ASP A 210 -25.51 -7.10 8.31
CA ASP A 210 -24.22 -6.49 8.65
C ASP A 210 -23.78 -5.56 7.52
N VAL A 211 -24.29 -4.34 7.56
CA VAL A 211 -24.12 -3.33 6.50
C VAL A 211 -22.63 -2.94 6.34
N ILE A 212 -21.84 -3.04 7.40
CA ILE A 212 -20.41 -2.68 7.40
C ILE A 212 -19.63 -3.75 6.64
N LYS A 213 -19.82 -5.02 6.99
CA LYS A 213 -19.15 -6.14 6.32
C LYS A 213 -19.62 -6.29 4.88
N GLU A 214 -20.91 -6.05 4.61
CA GLU A 214 -21.44 -5.97 3.24
C GLU A 214 -20.69 -4.89 2.43
N PHE A 215 -20.51 -3.70 3.01
CA PHE A 215 -19.77 -2.62 2.35
C PHE A 215 -18.29 -3.00 2.11
N GLN A 216 -17.60 -3.55 3.11
CA GLN A 216 -16.21 -4.01 2.98
C GLN A 216 -16.05 -5.04 1.84
N ALA A 217 -16.95 -6.01 1.76
CA ALA A 217 -16.97 -7.01 0.69
C ALA A 217 -17.18 -6.36 -0.69
N ARG A 218 -18.08 -5.38 -0.78
CA ARG A 218 -18.32 -4.64 -2.03
C ARG A 218 -17.14 -3.78 -2.46
N THR A 219 -16.43 -3.17 -1.50
CA THR A 219 -15.19 -2.42 -1.78
C THR A 219 -14.14 -3.32 -2.40
N LEU A 220 -13.94 -4.52 -1.85
CA LEU A 220 -12.99 -5.49 -2.40
C LEU A 220 -13.43 -5.98 -3.78
N GLU A 221 -14.73 -6.18 -4.01
CA GLU A 221 -15.27 -6.58 -5.31
C GLU A 221 -14.96 -5.52 -6.38
N ALA A 222 -15.21 -4.23 -6.07
CA ALA A 222 -14.90 -3.13 -6.96
C ALA A 222 -13.39 -3.00 -7.24
N LEU A 223 -12.54 -3.25 -6.24
CA LEU A 223 -11.08 -3.26 -6.41
C LEU A 223 -10.60 -4.37 -7.34
N ILE A 224 -11.20 -5.57 -7.25
CA ILE A 224 -10.91 -6.67 -8.17
C ILE A 224 -11.37 -6.30 -9.58
N GLU A 225 -12.60 -5.80 -9.72
CA GLU A 225 -13.18 -5.47 -11.03
C GLU A 225 -12.40 -4.38 -11.77
N MET A 226 -11.85 -3.39 -11.04
CA MET A 226 -10.96 -2.39 -11.63
C MET A 226 -9.61 -2.93 -12.11
N LYS A 227 -9.14 -4.05 -11.52
CA LYS A 227 -7.84 -4.66 -11.84
C LYS A 227 -7.97 -5.80 -12.85
N SER A 228 -9.16 -6.37 -13.02
CA SER A 228 -9.41 -7.46 -13.96
C SER A 228 -9.41 -6.97 -15.42
N PRO A 229 -8.72 -7.66 -16.33
CA PRO A 229 -8.84 -7.42 -17.76
C PRO A 229 -10.19 -7.97 -18.26
N GLY A 230 -11.16 -7.09 -18.50
CA GLY A 230 -12.50 -7.48 -18.97
C GLY A 230 -13.26 -6.28 -19.55
N PRO A 231 -14.45 -6.51 -20.17
CA PRO A 231 -15.31 -5.41 -20.57
C PRO A 231 -15.62 -4.58 -19.34
N GLN A 232 -15.12 -3.34 -19.34
CA GLN A 232 -15.29 -2.45 -18.20
C GLN A 232 -16.78 -2.27 -17.98
N LEU A 233 -17.26 -2.71 -16.81
CA LEU A 233 -18.55 -2.25 -16.32
C LEU A 233 -18.51 -0.73 -16.36
N ASP A 234 -19.64 -0.10 -16.73
CA ASP A 234 -19.72 1.36 -16.77
C ASP A 234 -19.23 1.91 -15.42
N LYS A 235 -18.10 2.61 -15.47
CA LYS A 235 -17.39 3.10 -14.29
C LYS A 235 -18.31 3.98 -13.45
N ASP A 236 -19.19 4.73 -14.09
CA ASP A 236 -20.13 5.62 -13.43
C ASP A 236 -21.21 4.83 -12.69
N VAL A 237 -21.67 3.71 -13.26
CA VAL A 237 -22.61 2.80 -12.60
C VAL A 237 -21.99 2.14 -11.38
N MET A 238 -20.76 1.63 -11.49
CA MET A 238 -20.02 1.05 -10.36
C MET A 238 -19.81 2.07 -9.25
N LEU A 239 -19.38 3.27 -9.60
CA LEU A 239 -19.14 4.34 -8.65
C LEU A 239 -20.44 4.73 -7.94
N ALA A 240 -21.53 4.91 -8.67
CA ALA A 240 -22.84 5.22 -8.08
C ALA A 240 -23.35 4.09 -7.16
N GLU A 241 -23.09 2.83 -7.50
CA GLU A 241 -23.42 1.68 -6.66
C GLU A 241 -22.59 1.60 -5.38
N PHE A 242 -21.29 1.88 -5.50
CA PHE A 242 -20.35 1.94 -4.39
C PHE A 242 -20.71 3.07 -3.42
N GLU A 243 -20.97 4.26 -3.95
CA GLU A 243 -21.42 5.43 -3.19
C GLU A 243 -22.70 5.17 -2.42
N ARG A 244 -23.69 4.52 -3.05
CA ARG A 244 -24.92 4.08 -2.35
C ARG A 244 -24.62 3.09 -1.22
N ALA A 245 -23.71 2.14 -1.42
CA ALA A 245 -23.33 1.17 -0.40
C ALA A 245 -22.65 1.86 0.80
N ARG A 246 -21.72 2.77 0.51
CA ARG A 246 -21.02 3.59 1.49
C ARG A 246 -22.01 4.38 2.34
N HIS A 247 -22.90 5.12 1.68
CA HIS A 247 -23.89 5.94 2.36
C HIS A 247 -24.78 5.11 3.30
N ARG A 248 -25.22 3.91 2.88
CA ARG A 248 -25.96 2.99 3.76
C ARG A 248 -25.15 2.54 4.98
N ALA A 249 -23.90 2.13 4.78
CA ALA A 249 -23.04 1.67 5.88
C ALA A 249 -22.76 2.80 6.88
N MET A 250 -22.46 3.99 6.38
CA MET A 250 -22.23 5.18 7.20
C MET A 250 -23.50 5.58 7.99
N SER A 251 -24.67 5.59 7.35
CA SER A 251 -25.93 5.89 8.03
C SER A 251 -26.27 4.87 9.12
N ALA A 252 -26.03 3.58 8.87
CA ALA A 252 -26.20 2.51 9.85
C ALA A 252 -25.27 2.66 11.06
N LEU A 253 -24.00 3.00 10.82
CA LEU A 253 -23.01 3.25 11.86
C LEU A 253 -23.36 4.44 12.76
N ILE A 254 -23.80 5.55 12.17
CA ILE A 254 -24.32 6.68 12.95
C ILE A 254 -25.54 6.27 13.76
N GLY A 255 -26.49 5.54 13.15
CA GLY A 255 -27.68 5.06 13.85
C GLY A 255 -27.33 4.21 15.07
N LYS A 256 -26.40 3.25 14.92
CA LYS A 256 -25.88 2.44 16.03
C LYS A 256 -25.23 3.32 17.10
N ALA A 257 -24.40 4.30 16.70
CA ALA A 257 -23.77 5.22 17.65
C ALA A 257 -24.82 6.05 18.43
N GLU A 258 -25.85 6.55 17.76
CA GLU A 258 -26.96 7.28 18.39
C GLU A 258 -27.74 6.39 19.39
N GLU A 259 -27.95 5.12 19.07
CA GLU A 259 -28.59 4.16 19.97
C GLU A 259 -27.75 3.84 21.20
N GLU A 260 -26.45 3.56 21.05
CA GLU A 260 -25.55 3.32 22.18
C GLU A 260 -25.41 4.57 23.07
N LEU A 261 -25.41 5.77 22.47
CA LEU A 261 -25.45 7.03 23.22
C LEU A 261 -26.72 7.24 24.03
N LYS A 262 -27.86 6.64 23.64
CA LYS A 262 -29.08 6.67 24.45
C LYS A 262 -28.97 5.77 25.67
N LYS A 263 -28.23 4.66 25.54
CA LYS A 263 -27.92 3.75 26.66
C LYS A 263 -26.85 4.30 27.61
N GLY A 264 -26.12 5.33 27.18
CA GLY A 264 -24.98 5.87 27.92
C GLY A 264 -23.73 4.99 27.81
N ASP A 265 -23.66 4.15 26.78
CA ASP A 265 -22.56 3.21 26.56
C ASP A 265 -21.39 3.87 25.83
N LEU A 266 -20.18 3.52 26.24
CA LEU A 266 -18.91 3.90 25.61
C LEU A 266 -18.74 3.27 24.22
N GLU A 267 -19.49 2.21 23.90
CA GLU A 267 -19.53 1.60 22.55
C GLU A 267 -19.97 2.59 21.47
N ALA A 268 -20.66 3.68 21.84
CA ALA A 268 -20.92 4.79 20.94
C ALA A 268 -19.64 5.39 20.32
N ALA A 269 -18.58 5.55 21.12
CA ALA A 269 -17.31 6.09 20.64
C ALA A 269 -16.67 5.16 19.60
N ARG A 270 -16.82 3.84 19.78
CA ARG A 270 -16.37 2.82 18.83
C ARG A 270 -17.16 2.87 17.52
N ALA A 271 -18.48 3.03 17.59
CA ALA A 271 -19.32 3.18 16.40
C ALA A 271 -18.99 4.46 15.62
N VAL A 272 -18.72 5.59 16.29
CA VAL A 272 -18.22 6.81 15.61
C VAL A 272 -16.85 6.57 14.98
N HIS A 273 -15.98 5.86 15.67
CA HIS A 273 -14.67 5.51 15.15
C HIS A 273 -14.79 4.65 13.87
N ASP A 274 -15.66 3.64 13.88
CA ASP A 274 -15.93 2.83 12.69
C ASP A 274 -16.60 3.64 11.57
N PHE A 275 -17.46 4.61 11.89
CA PHE A 275 -18.02 5.55 10.91
C PHE A 275 -16.92 6.32 10.18
N VAL A 276 -15.95 6.86 10.93
CA VAL A 276 -14.81 7.57 10.35
C VAL A 276 -13.98 6.62 9.47
N ARG A 277 -13.71 5.40 9.94
CA ARG A 277 -12.96 4.40 9.19
C ARG A 277 -13.63 4.04 7.87
N VAL A 278 -14.95 3.79 7.88
CA VAL A 278 -15.74 3.49 6.68
C VAL A 278 -15.80 4.68 5.72
N GLY A 279 -15.94 5.90 6.26
CA GLY A 279 -15.92 7.12 5.46
C GLY A 279 -14.58 7.37 4.76
N ILE A 280 -13.47 7.21 5.48
CA ILE A 280 -12.11 7.45 4.96
C ILE A 280 -11.68 6.36 3.98
N ALA A 281 -11.98 5.08 4.25
CA ALA A 281 -11.56 3.97 3.39
C ALA A 281 -12.09 4.07 1.94
N ALA A 282 -13.15 4.86 1.72
CA ALA A 282 -13.81 5.03 0.43
C ALA A 282 -13.29 6.20 -0.42
N GLN A 283 -12.41 7.03 0.13
CA GLN A 283 -11.98 8.28 -0.52
C GLN A 283 -10.97 8.08 -1.67
N SER A 284 -10.62 6.83 -1.99
CA SER A 284 -9.57 6.49 -2.96
C SER A 284 -10.02 6.40 -4.42
N PHE A 285 -11.32 6.51 -4.72
CA PHE A 285 -11.83 6.20 -6.06
C PHE A 285 -11.84 7.37 -7.06
N GLU A 286 -12.16 8.60 -6.63
CA GLU A 286 -12.32 9.73 -7.56
C GLU A 286 -11.04 10.58 -7.73
N THR A 287 -10.17 10.63 -6.72
CA THR A 287 -9.04 11.58 -6.68
C THR A 287 -7.71 11.01 -7.17
N TYR A 288 -7.64 9.74 -7.60
CA TYR A 288 -6.39 9.10 -8.00
C TYR A 288 -6.32 8.78 -9.51
N HIS A 289 -5.30 9.36 -10.15
CA HIS A 289 -4.83 8.96 -11.47
C HIS A 289 -4.48 7.45 -11.45
N PRO A 290 -4.86 6.63 -12.46
CA PRO A 290 -4.69 5.16 -12.46
C PRO A 290 -3.27 4.64 -12.22
N LYS A 291 -2.23 5.49 -12.34
CA LYS A 291 -0.82 5.14 -12.13
C LYS A 291 -0.39 5.09 -10.65
N LEU A 292 -1.24 5.55 -9.72
CA LEU A 292 -0.92 5.59 -8.27
C LEU A 292 -1.52 4.40 -7.49
N LEU A 293 -2.21 3.46 -8.15
CA LEU A 293 -2.77 2.25 -7.54
C LEU A 293 -1.72 1.21 -7.12
N GLU A 294 -0.43 1.45 -7.37
CA GLU A 294 0.69 0.63 -6.87
C GLU A 294 1.01 0.84 -5.37
N GLY A 295 0.21 1.63 -4.63
CA GLY A 295 0.48 1.98 -3.24
C GLY A 295 -0.74 2.19 -2.33
N VAL A 296 -1.85 1.48 -2.55
CA VAL A 296 -3.01 1.54 -1.65
C VAL A 296 -2.64 0.96 -0.29
N ARG A 297 -2.38 1.84 0.69
CA ARG A 297 -2.22 1.44 2.09
C ARG A 297 -3.56 1.34 2.80
N TYR A 298 -3.90 0.17 3.33
CA TYR A 298 -4.93 0.08 4.36
C TYR A 298 -4.29 0.48 5.67
N TRP A 299 -4.49 1.72 6.03
CA TRP A 299 -4.03 2.24 7.29
C TRP A 299 -4.70 1.49 8.46
N THR A 300 -3.91 0.85 9.31
CA THR A 300 -4.34 0.27 10.59
C THR A 300 -4.09 1.26 11.73
N LEU A 301 -4.85 1.16 12.83
CA LEU A 301 -4.86 2.16 13.91
C LEU A 301 -3.49 2.44 14.55
N ASP A 302 -2.58 1.47 14.51
CA ASP A 302 -1.26 1.59 15.12
C ASP A 302 -0.42 2.70 14.43
N ASP A 303 -0.72 3.04 13.17
CA ASP A 303 -0.11 4.17 12.46
C ASP A 303 -0.69 5.55 12.85
N TYR A 304 -1.85 5.59 13.52
CA TYR A 304 -2.64 6.81 13.73
C TYR A 304 -2.43 7.51 15.07
N GLY A 305 -1.82 6.84 16.05
CA GLY A 305 -1.40 7.49 17.31
C GLY A 305 -0.41 8.65 17.09
N HIS A 306 0.23 8.71 15.92
CA HIS A 306 1.27 9.69 15.59
C HIS A 306 0.92 10.70 14.49
N ARG A 307 -0.16 10.50 13.69
CA ARG A 307 -0.52 11.39 12.58
C ARG A 307 -2.03 11.65 12.53
N GLY A 308 -2.47 12.84 12.94
CA GLY A 308 -3.90 13.22 12.98
C GLY A 308 -4.60 13.23 11.61
N PHE A 309 -5.91 12.92 11.61
CA PHE A 309 -6.85 12.79 10.47
C PHE A 309 -6.72 13.80 9.32
N SER A 310 -6.33 13.52 8.09
CA SER A 310 -6.34 14.56 7.03
C SER A 310 -7.74 15.20 6.81
N LEU A 311 -7.82 16.53 6.73
CA LEU A 311 -9.10 17.26 6.69
C LEU A 311 -9.80 17.23 5.33
N ILE A 312 -9.05 16.83 4.30
CA ILE A 312 -9.59 16.59 2.96
C ILE A 312 -10.52 15.35 2.98
N ASP A 313 -10.38 14.48 4.00
CA ASP A 313 -10.93 13.13 4.01
C ASP A 313 -12.39 13.02 4.41
N VAL A 314 -12.85 13.94 5.26
CA VAL A 314 -14.22 13.93 5.78
C VAL A 314 -15.18 14.69 4.84
N ASN A 315 -14.64 15.62 4.07
CA ASN A 315 -15.41 16.65 3.36
C ASN A 315 -15.99 16.21 2.00
N LEU A 316 -15.56 15.05 1.49
CA LEU A 316 -16.03 14.52 0.19
C LEU A 316 -17.10 13.43 0.33
N VAL A 317 -17.46 13.04 1.56
CA VAL A 317 -18.00 11.70 1.82
C VAL A 317 -19.42 11.70 2.41
N CYS A 318 -19.83 12.78 3.06
CA CYS A 318 -21.12 12.87 3.76
C CYS A 318 -22.01 13.95 3.14
N ASP A 319 -23.33 13.70 3.09
CA ASP A 319 -24.27 14.82 3.00
C ASP A 319 -24.28 15.63 4.30
N GLU A 320 -24.80 16.86 4.23
CA GLU A 320 -24.82 17.78 5.37
C GLU A 320 -25.59 17.20 6.57
N SER A 321 -26.66 16.44 6.32
CA SER A 321 -27.49 15.84 7.37
C SER A 321 -26.74 14.75 8.15
N MET A 322 -25.94 13.95 7.46
CA MET A 322 -25.13 12.88 8.02
C MET A 322 -24.00 13.45 8.85
N LEU A 323 -23.36 14.50 8.36
CA LEU A 323 -22.30 15.18 9.09
C LEU A 323 -22.82 15.85 10.36
N ASP A 324 -24.02 16.43 10.30
CA ASP A 324 -24.69 16.98 11.47
C ASP A 324 -25.00 15.95 12.53
N ARG A 325 -25.43 14.75 12.11
CA ARG A 325 -25.61 13.63 13.03
C ARG A 325 -24.27 13.20 13.65
N ALA A 326 -23.23 13.04 12.85
CA ALA A 326 -21.89 12.67 13.34
C ALA A 326 -21.34 13.69 14.34
N ILE A 327 -21.50 14.99 14.08
CA ILE A 327 -21.14 16.07 15.01
C ILE A 327 -21.88 15.91 16.33
N ARG A 328 -23.20 15.78 16.31
CA ARG A 328 -24.00 15.64 17.55
C ARG A 328 -23.61 14.42 18.37
N VAL A 329 -23.40 13.28 17.71
CA VAL A 329 -22.94 12.05 18.35
C VAL A 329 -21.58 12.30 19.02
N GLN A 330 -20.63 12.90 18.29
CA GLN A 330 -19.29 13.15 18.82
C GLN A 330 -19.26 14.19 19.95
N GLU A 331 -20.09 15.25 19.89
CA GLU A 331 -20.26 16.20 20.99
C GLU A 331 -20.73 15.49 22.26
N LYS A 332 -21.67 14.56 22.12
CA LYS A 332 -22.16 13.79 23.26
C LYS A 332 -21.08 12.85 23.81
N VAL A 333 -20.34 12.15 22.94
CA VAL A 333 -19.20 11.30 23.36
C VAL A 333 -18.18 12.12 24.15
N VAL A 334 -17.78 13.29 23.65
CA VAL A 334 -16.85 14.20 24.35
C VAL A 334 -17.42 14.66 25.70
N SER A 335 -18.72 15.00 25.75
CA SER A 335 -19.36 15.47 26.99
C SER A 335 -19.44 14.40 28.08
N LEU A 336 -19.50 13.12 27.71
CA LEU A 336 -19.51 12.00 28.66
C LEU A 336 -18.13 11.77 29.31
N GLY A 337 -17.07 12.43 28.83
CA GLY A 337 -15.72 12.28 29.40
C GLY A 337 -15.18 10.85 29.30
N ALA A 338 -15.67 10.11 28.32
CA ALA A 338 -15.40 8.71 28.03
C ALA A 338 -13.94 8.45 27.65
N GLY A 339 -13.23 7.61 28.41
CA GLY A 339 -11.90 7.09 28.06
C GLY A 339 -10.73 7.75 28.80
N THR A 340 -9.51 7.35 28.42
CA THR A 340 -8.25 7.90 28.95
C THR A 340 -8.07 9.37 28.52
N GLU A 341 -7.15 10.11 29.16
CA GLU A 341 -6.83 11.49 28.70
C GLU A 341 -6.42 11.55 27.23
N ARG A 342 -5.72 10.50 26.75
CA ARG A 342 -5.34 10.36 25.34
C ARG A 342 -6.58 10.22 24.46
N ASP A 343 -7.56 9.41 24.88
CA ASP A 343 -8.81 9.22 24.13
C ASP A 343 -9.61 10.53 24.05
N LYS A 344 -9.65 11.29 25.16
CA LYS A 344 -10.31 12.60 25.21
C LYS A 344 -9.72 13.59 24.20
N ALA A 345 -8.39 13.69 24.14
CA ALA A 345 -7.72 14.54 23.16
C ALA A 345 -8.03 14.12 21.71
N GLY A 346 -8.03 12.81 21.43
CA GLY A 346 -8.43 12.26 20.14
C GLY A 346 -9.88 12.59 19.76
N GLN A 347 -10.81 12.44 20.71
CA GLN A 347 -12.23 12.73 20.51
C GLN A 347 -12.50 14.21 20.23
N VAL A 348 -11.80 15.12 20.92
CA VAL A 348 -11.89 16.57 20.65
C VAL A 348 -11.32 16.90 19.28
N GLY A 349 -10.19 16.30 18.89
CA GLY A 349 -9.61 16.45 17.56
C GLY A 349 -10.55 15.98 16.45
N LEU A 350 -11.23 14.85 16.66
CA LEU A 350 -12.22 14.34 15.72
C LEU A 350 -13.43 15.26 15.59
N LEU A 351 -13.95 15.79 16.71
CA LEU A 351 -15.06 16.74 16.70
C LEU A 351 -14.72 18.00 15.88
N LYS A 352 -13.53 18.57 16.10
CA LYS A 352 -13.03 19.72 15.32
C LYS A 352 -13.01 19.39 13.82
N THR A 353 -12.59 18.16 13.47
CA THR A 353 -12.55 17.70 12.08
C THR A 353 -13.95 17.64 11.45
N PHE A 354 -14.95 17.09 12.16
CA PHE A 354 -16.33 17.07 11.65
C PHE A 354 -16.94 18.46 11.47
N LYS A 355 -16.78 19.35 12.46
CA LYS A 355 -17.29 20.74 12.38
C LYS A 355 -16.70 21.47 11.18
N LEU A 356 -15.44 21.23 10.90
CA LEU A 356 -14.75 21.89 9.80
C LEU A 356 -15.11 21.31 8.44
N ALA A 357 -15.32 20.00 8.34
CA ALA A 357 -15.93 19.39 7.18
C ALA A 357 -17.32 19.98 6.89
N LYS A 358 -18.10 20.34 7.93
CA LYS A 358 -19.42 20.96 7.72
C LYS A 358 -19.29 22.33 7.09
N VAL A 359 -18.37 23.15 7.60
CA VAL A 359 -18.07 24.46 7.00
C VAL A 359 -17.70 24.28 5.53
N LEU A 360 -16.78 23.37 5.23
CA LEU A 360 -16.33 23.17 3.85
C LEU A 360 -17.42 22.60 2.92
N ALA A 361 -18.32 21.75 3.43
CA ALA A 361 -19.47 21.23 2.68
C ALA A 361 -20.46 22.36 2.33
N ALA A 362 -20.73 23.26 3.28
CA ALA A 362 -21.53 24.47 3.04
C ALA A 362 -20.87 25.41 2.02
N LEU A 363 -19.53 25.42 1.91
CA LEU A 363 -18.82 26.16 0.86
C LEU A 363 -18.84 25.46 -0.51
N LYS A 364 -19.36 24.23 -0.64
CA LYS A 364 -19.42 23.50 -1.92
C LYS A 364 -20.73 23.73 -2.66
N SER A 365 -21.81 24.11 -1.96
CA SER A 365 -23.09 24.46 -2.58
C SER A 365 -23.02 25.78 -3.39
N ASP A 366 -22.03 26.62 -3.11
CA ASP A 366 -21.77 27.88 -3.84
C ASP A 366 -20.63 27.68 -4.87
N ARG A 367 -20.91 26.90 -5.93
CA ARG A 367 -19.90 26.47 -6.94
C ARG A 367 -19.37 27.60 -7.83
N ASP A 368 -20.09 28.71 -7.98
CA ASP A 368 -19.73 29.78 -8.92
C ASP A 368 -18.79 30.83 -8.31
N ASN A 369 -18.46 30.70 -7.03
CA ASN A 369 -17.74 31.71 -6.30
C ASN A 369 -16.22 31.40 -6.23
N LYS A 370 -15.45 31.91 -7.21
CA LYS A 370 -13.97 31.79 -7.24
C LYS A 370 -13.29 32.32 -5.97
N ALA A 371 -13.89 33.30 -5.28
CA ALA A 371 -13.35 33.80 -4.00
C ALA A 371 -13.47 32.75 -2.89
N LEU A 372 -14.45 31.85 -2.99
CA LEU A 372 -14.68 30.75 -2.07
C LEU A 372 -13.64 29.64 -2.20
N GLU A 373 -13.22 29.31 -3.43
CA GLU A 373 -12.10 28.39 -3.68
C GLU A 373 -10.82 28.87 -2.99
N LYS A 374 -10.49 30.17 -3.12
CA LYS A 374 -9.34 30.75 -2.43
C LYS A 374 -9.47 30.64 -0.90
N LYS A 375 -10.66 30.87 -0.35
CA LYS A 375 -10.94 30.71 1.09
C LYS A 375 -10.83 29.25 1.54
N LYS A 376 -11.25 28.27 0.72
CA LYS A 376 -11.07 26.84 1.02
C LYS A 376 -9.59 26.48 1.16
N TRP A 377 -8.75 26.93 0.23
CA TRP A 377 -7.31 26.66 0.30
C TRP A 377 -6.63 27.35 1.48
N GLU A 378 -7.02 28.58 1.82
CA GLU A 378 -6.54 29.25 3.03
C GLU A 378 -7.00 28.53 4.31
N LEU A 379 -8.23 28.01 4.35
CA LEU A 379 -8.71 27.20 5.48
C LEU A 379 -7.87 25.91 5.62
N VAL A 380 -7.68 25.16 4.52
CA VAL A 380 -6.83 23.96 4.46
C VAL A 380 -5.40 24.26 4.92
N ARG A 381 -4.87 25.43 4.56
CA ARG A 381 -3.56 25.91 5.02
C ARG A 381 -3.55 26.17 6.52
N ILE A 382 -4.49 26.95 7.06
CA ILE A 382 -4.60 27.26 8.49
C ILE A 382 -4.69 25.98 9.32
N ILE A 383 -5.47 25.00 8.86
CA ILE A 383 -5.58 23.68 9.49
C ILE A 383 -4.24 22.96 9.56
N ARG A 384 -3.50 22.91 8.44
CA ARG A 384 -2.17 22.29 8.41
C ARG A 384 -1.23 22.98 9.39
N LEU A 385 -1.32 24.31 9.49
CA LEU A 385 -0.52 25.10 10.42
C LEU A 385 -0.92 24.85 11.88
N SER A 386 -2.21 24.78 12.19
CA SER A 386 -2.71 24.52 13.54
C SER A 386 -2.32 23.14 14.05
N ARG A 387 -2.33 22.12 13.19
CA ARG A 387 -1.78 20.78 13.53
C ARG A 387 -0.30 20.76 13.85
N ARG A 388 0.45 21.69 13.29
CA ARG A 388 1.88 21.85 13.55
C ARG A 388 2.13 22.71 14.81
N GLY A 389 1.07 23.14 15.50
CA GLY A 389 1.18 24.06 16.64
C GLY A 389 1.60 25.47 16.24
N ILE A 390 1.47 25.84 14.96
CA ILE A 390 1.96 27.13 14.43
C ILE A 390 0.89 28.22 14.61
N VAL A 391 -0.39 27.85 14.63
CA VAL A 391 -1.53 28.77 14.73
C VAL A 391 -2.58 28.10 15.62
N GLU A 392 -3.25 28.83 16.51
CA GLU A 392 -4.32 28.26 17.36
C GLU A 392 -5.55 27.80 16.54
#